data_AF-A0A7M3MA63-F1
#
_entry.id   AF-A0A7M3MA63-F1
#
_cell.length_a   1.000
_cell.length_b   1.000
_cell.length_c   1.000
_cell.angle_alpha   90.00
_cell.angle_beta   90.00
_cell.angle_gamma   90.00
#
_symmetry.space_group_name_H-M   'P 1'
#
loop_
_entity.id
_entity.type
_entity.pdbx_description
1 polymer ?
#
loop_
_entity_poly.entity_id
_entity_poly.type
_entity_poly.pdbx_seq_one_letter_code
_entity_poly.pdbx_strand_id
1 'polypeptide(L)'
;GWRTLWQAHHFDHLFSWLLLTQEQLQATPGFSSARGLALWHRFNLVREKPFTRWLMALGVPLTQASLKAMGDVSWQTMIGRNVKDWQTLPGTGEEKARQIVNWMHAPQIDVLAKWLAAQHINGFGS
;
A
#
# COMPACT_ATOMS: atom_id res chain seq x y z
N GLY A 1 -14.47 15.41 -1.94
CA GLY A 1 -13.03 15.17 -1.76
C GLY A 1 -12.83 13.89 -0.96
N TRP A 2 -11.62 13.60 -0.47
CA TRP A 2 -11.38 12.41 0.38
C TRP A 2 -12.29 12.38 1.63
N ARG A 3 -12.47 13.53 2.29
CA ARG A 3 -13.39 13.67 3.44
C ARG A 3 -14.82 13.24 3.13
N THR A 4 -15.33 13.55 1.94
CA THR A 4 -16.69 13.16 1.51
C THR A 4 -16.81 11.65 1.39
N LEU A 5 -15.80 10.98 0.83
CA LEU A 5 -15.77 9.52 0.76
C LEU A 5 -15.73 8.90 2.15
N TRP A 6 -14.87 9.42 3.03
CA TRP A 6 -14.74 8.93 4.41
C TRP A 6 -16.03 9.10 5.22
N GLN A 7 -16.80 10.16 4.97
CA GLN A 7 -18.09 10.39 5.64
C GLN A 7 -19.22 9.52 5.07
N ALA A 8 -19.14 9.21 3.77
CA ALA A 8 -20.17 8.44 3.08
C ALA A 8 -20.01 6.92 3.19
N HIS A 9 -18.78 6.45 3.39
CA HIS A 9 -18.43 5.03 3.40
C HIS A 9 -17.74 4.66 4.70
N HIS A 10 -18.03 3.47 5.22
CA HIS A 10 -17.28 2.91 6.34
C HIS A 10 -15.96 2.33 5.83
N PHE A 11 -14.85 2.80 6.36
CA PHE A 11 -13.52 2.29 6.04
C PHE A 11 -12.84 1.77 7.31
N ASP A 12 -12.45 0.50 7.28
CA ASP A 12 -11.66 -0.13 8.35
C ASP A 12 -10.20 0.37 8.34
N HIS A 13 -9.66 0.71 7.17
CA HIS A 13 -8.30 1.17 7.01
C HIS A 13 -8.13 2.03 5.74
N LEU A 14 -6.93 2.62 5.57
CA LEU A 14 -6.64 3.53 4.46
C LEU A 14 -6.93 2.95 3.07
N PHE A 15 -6.75 1.64 2.87
CA PHE A 15 -6.95 1.00 1.57
C PHE A 15 -8.37 0.49 1.31
N SER A 16 -9.31 0.64 2.24
CA SER A 16 -10.68 0.10 2.10
C SER A 16 -11.43 0.67 0.89
N TRP A 17 -11.00 1.81 0.36
CA TRP A 17 -11.53 2.37 -0.89
C TRP A 17 -11.35 1.44 -2.11
N LEU A 18 -10.43 0.48 -2.08
CA LEU A 18 -10.24 -0.49 -3.17
C LEU A 18 -11.45 -1.42 -3.37
N LEU A 19 -12.34 -1.53 -2.38
CA LEU A 19 -13.58 -2.31 -2.46
C LEU A 19 -14.76 -1.50 -3.03
N LEU A 20 -14.61 -0.19 -3.19
CA LEU A 20 -15.70 0.65 -3.70
C LEU A 20 -15.94 0.36 -5.17
N THR A 21 -17.16 -0.09 -5.46
CA THR A 21 -17.66 -0.30 -6.83
C THR A 21 -17.92 1.03 -7.53
N GLN A 22 -18.07 0.98 -8.86
CA GLN A 22 -18.43 2.16 -9.65
C GLN A 22 -19.77 2.73 -9.17
N GLU A 23 -20.75 1.86 -8.93
CA GLU A 23 -22.10 2.21 -8.50
C GLU A 23 -22.08 2.93 -7.15
N GLN A 24 -21.34 2.41 -6.17
CA GLN A 24 -21.19 3.04 -4.85
C GLN A 24 -20.52 4.42 -4.95
N LEU A 25 -19.55 4.60 -5.84
CA LEU A 25 -18.88 5.88 -6.06
C LEU A 25 -19.81 6.90 -6.76
N GLN A 26 -20.61 6.45 -7.73
CA GLN A 26 -21.60 7.30 -8.40
C GLN A 26 -22.76 7.69 -7.47
N ALA A 27 -23.12 6.81 -6.53
CA ALA A 27 -24.15 7.05 -5.51
C ALA A 27 -23.65 7.78 -4.26
N THR A 28 -22.37 8.15 -4.19
CA THR A 28 -21.79 8.82 -3.02
C THR A 28 -22.43 10.19 -2.80
N PRO A 29 -23.05 10.47 -1.63
CA PRO A 29 -23.64 11.77 -1.34
C PRO A 29 -22.64 12.92 -1.50
N GLY A 30 -23.09 13.99 -2.17
CA GLY A 30 -22.23 15.14 -2.49
C GLY A 30 -21.35 14.98 -3.73
N PHE A 31 -21.38 13.83 -4.41
CA PHE A 31 -20.82 13.67 -5.75
C PHE A 31 -21.92 13.66 -6.81
N SER A 32 -21.62 14.20 -7.98
CA SER A 32 -22.40 13.88 -9.19
C SER A 32 -21.99 12.50 -9.70
N SER A 33 -22.88 11.83 -10.44
CA SER A 33 -22.58 10.54 -11.06
C SER A 33 -21.32 10.59 -11.94
N ALA A 34 -21.15 11.64 -12.74
CA ALA A 34 -19.94 11.83 -13.55
C ALA A 34 -18.66 11.93 -12.71
N ARG A 35 -18.74 12.57 -11.53
CA ARG A 35 -17.60 12.66 -10.60
C ARG A 35 -17.27 11.31 -9.97
N GLY A 36 -18.28 10.53 -9.59
CA GLY A 36 -18.10 9.17 -9.06
C GLY A 36 -17.41 8.27 -10.08
N LEU A 37 -17.86 8.30 -11.33
CA LEU A 37 -17.24 7.55 -12.44
C LEU A 37 -15.78 7.95 -12.67
N ALA A 38 -15.50 9.25 -12.73
CA ALA A 38 -14.13 9.75 -12.89
C ALA A 38 -13.22 9.31 -11.73
N LEU A 39 -13.75 9.21 -10.51
CA LEU A 39 -13.00 8.74 -9.35
C LEU A 39 -12.74 7.23 -9.41
N TRP A 40 -13.73 6.44 -9.84
CA TRP A 40 -13.57 5.00 -10.06
C TRP A 40 -12.45 4.70 -11.08
N HIS A 41 -12.42 5.40 -12.22
CA HIS A 41 -11.32 5.27 -13.19
C HIS A 41 -9.96 5.60 -12.58
N ARG A 42 -9.86 6.66 -11.76
CA ARG A 42 -8.62 7.01 -11.07
C ARG A 42 -8.19 5.94 -10.09
N PHE A 43 -9.11 5.34 -9.35
CA PHE A 43 -8.82 4.23 -8.45
C PHE A 43 -8.25 3.02 -9.19
N ASN A 44 -8.82 2.67 -10.35
CA ASN A 44 -8.26 1.60 -11.19
C ASN A 44 -6.84 1.91 -11.65
N LEU A 45 -6.54 3.15 -12.06
CA LEU A 45 -5.17 3.57 -12.40
C LEU A 45 -4.19 3.52 -11.21
N VAL A 46 -4.68 3.61 -9.97
CA VAL A 46 -3.84 3.48 -8.78
C VAL A 46 -3.45 2.02 -8.53
N ARG A 47 -4.33 1.06 -8.86
CA ARG A 47 -4.05 -0.39 -8.75
C ARG A 47 -2.82 -0.81 -9.56
N GLU A 48 -2.57 -0.12 -10.67
CA GLU A 48 -1.44 -0.37 -11.57
C GLU A 48 -0.14 0.32 -11.13
N LYS A 49 -0.14 1.07 -10.02
CA LYS A 49 1.08 1.75 -9.57
C LYS A 49 2.13 0.73 -9.12
N PRO A 50 3.42 1.03 -9.34
CA PRO A 50 4.51 0.16 -8.91
C PRO A 50 4.41 -0.17 -7.42
N PHE A 51 4.83 -1.37 -7.05
CA PHE A 51 4.81 -1.88 -5.68
C PHE A 51 5.46 -0.91 -4.67
N THR A 52 6.54 -0.23 -5.05
CA THR A 52 7.21 0.79 -4.22
C THR A 52 6.30 1.94 -3.80
N ARG A 53 5.31 2.32 -4.62
CA ARG A 53 4.30 3.34 -4.27
C ARG A 53 3.38 2.85 -3.15
N TRP A 54 3.02 1.58 -3.17
CA TRP A 54 2.22 0.97 -2.11
C TRP A 54 3.00 0.83 -0.80
N LEU A 55 4.27 0.46 -0.86
CA LEU A 55 5.14 0.43 0.32
C LEU A 55 5.28 1.80 0.99
N MET A 56 5.43 2.87 0.20
CA MET A 56 5.45 4.24 0.73
C MET A 56 4.11 4.61 1.37
N ALA A 57 2.98 4.22 0.77
CA ALA A 57 1.65 4.47 1.34
C ALA A 57 1.39 3.67 2.63
N LEU A 58 1.98 2.48 2.77
CA LEU A 58 1.98 1.70 4.01
C LEU A 58 2.87 2.31 5.11
N GLY A 59 3.73 3.29 4.77
CA GLY A 59 4.65 3.91 5.72
C GLY A 59 5.88 3.07 6.03
N VAL A 60 6.39 2.32 5.03
CA VAL A 60 7.61 1.52 5.20
C VAL A 60 8.76 2.38 5.73
N PRO A 61 9.52 1.93 6.75
CA PRO A 61 10.61 2.70 7.33
C PRO A 61 11.88 2.60 6.49
N LEU A 62 11.79 2.75 5.16
CA LEU A 62 12.93 2.73 4.23
C LEU A 62 13.22 4.14 3.70
N THR A 63 14.49 4.42 3.44
CA THR A 63 14.85 5.66 2.73
C THR A 63 14.53 5.52 1.24
N GLN A 64 14.38 6.65 0.54
CA GLN A 64 14.24 6.65 -0.93
C GLN A 64 15.42 5.97 -1.63
N ALA A 65 16.64 6.15 -1.10
CA ALA A 65 17.83 5.49 -1.64
C ALA A 65 17.74 3.97 -1.49
N SER A 66 17.30 3.49 -0.32
CA SER A 66 17.09 2.07 -0.05
C SER A 66 15.99 1.50 -0.95
N LEU A 67 14.85 2.19 -1.09
CA LEU A 67 13.75 1.80 -1.98
C LEU A 67 14.22 1.68 -3.44
N LYS A 68 15.02 2.63 -3.92
CA LYS A 68 15.58 2.59 -5.28
C LYS A 68 16.58 1.45 -5.46
N ALA A 69 17.44 1.21 -4.46
CA ALA A 69 18.48 0.19 -4.51
C ALA A 69 17.92 -1.25 -4.47
N MET A 70 16.75 -1.46 -3.86
CA MET A 70 16.11 -2.78 -3.86
C MET A 70 15.61 -3.22 -5.23
N GLY A 71 15.32 -2.29 -6.13
CA GLY A 71 14.68 -2.59 -7.42
C GLY A 71 13.26 -3.14 -7.25
N ASP A 72 12.81 -3.88 -8.26
CA ASP A 72 11.50 -4.53 -8.26
C ASP A 72 11.57 -5.84 -7.47
N VAL A 73 11.14 -5.77 -6.21
CA VAL A 73 11.05 -6.91 -5.29
C VAL A 73 9.59 -7.12 -4.86
N SER A 74 9.20 -8.36 -4.56
CA SER A 74 7.89 -8.65 -3.97
C SER A 74 7.91 -8.54 -2.45
N TRP A 75 6.73 -8.45 -1.85
CA TRP A 75 6.51 -8.53 -0.41
C TRP A 75 7.12 -9.81 0.19
N GLN A 76 6.92 -10.96 -0.46
CA GLN A 76 7.47 -12.24 -0.01
C GLN A 76 9.00 -12.22 0.08
N THR A 77 9.67 -11.62 -0.91
CA THR A 77 11.12 -11.46 -0.91
C THR A 77 11.58 -10.52 0.21
N MET A 78 10.81 -9.47 0.49
CA MET A 78 11.13 -8.51 1.56
C MET A 78 11.02 -9.15 2.96
N ILE A 79 9.94 -9.88 3.25
CA ILE A 79 9.74 -10.51 4.57
C ILE A 79 10.72 -11.67 4.83
N GLY A 80 11.36 -12.21 3.78
CA GLY A 80 12.40 -13.23 3.92
C GLY A 80 13.79 -12.67 4.27
N ARG A 81 13.99 -11.34 4.18
CA ARG A 81 15.28 -10.71 4.46
C ARG A 81 15.52 -10.57 5.96
N ASN A 82 16.68 -11.04 6.40
CA ASN A 82 17.15 -10.82 7.76
C ASN A 82 17.82 -9.44 7.91
N VAL A 83 18.20 -9.09 9.14
CA VAL A 83 18.86 -7.81 9.47
C VAL A 83 20.12 -7.56 8.63
N LYS A 84 20.96 -8.58 8.37
CA LYS A 84 22.19 -8.42 7.57
C LYS A 84 21.88 -8.10 6.12
N ASP A 85 20.86 -8.73 5.54
CA ASP A 85 20.43 -8.44 4.17
C ASP A 85 20.01 -6.98 4.03
N TRP A 86 19.25 -6.47 5.01
CA TRP A 86 18.84 -5.07 5.06
C TRP A 86 20.00 -4.09 5.17
N GLN A 87 21.07 -4.45 5.89
CA GLN A 87 22.25 -3.60 6.05
C GLN A 87 23.04 -3.39 4.74
N THR A 88 22.84 -4.25 3.74
CA THR A 88 23.49 -4.08 2.43
C THR A 88 22.94 -2.87 1.66
N LEU A 89 21.78 -2.34 2.05
CA LEU A 89 21.15 -1.22 1.39
C LEU A 89 21.72 0.12 1.84
N PRO A 90 21.82 1.12 0.92
CA PRO A 90 22.35 2.43 1.25
C PRO A 90 21.54 3.09 2.38
N GLY A 91 22.26 3.70 3.33
CA GLY A 91 21.67 4.39 4.48
C GLY A 91 21.00 3.48 5.51
N THR A 92 21.25 2.16 5.47
CA THR A 92 20.61 1.20 6.37
C THR A 92 21.63 0.60 7.33
N GLY A 93 21.84 1.25 8.48
CA GLY A 93 22.62 0.67 9.57
C GLY A 93 21.85 -0.41 10.34
N GLU A 94 22.51 -1.08 11.27
CA GLU A 94 21.94 -2.20 12.04
C GLU A 94 20.62 -1.87 12.74
N GLU A 95 20.54 -0.71 13.39
CA GLU A 95 19.32 -0.26 14.07
C GLU A 95 18.18 -0.03 13.08
N LYS A 96 18.47 0.59 11.94
CA LYS A 96 17.47 0.80 10.89
C LYS A 96 16.99 -0.53 10.30
N ALA A 97 17.90 -1.47 10.08
CA ALA A 97 17.58 -2.82 9.62
C ALA A 97 16.67 -3.56 10.60
N ARG A 98 16.92 -3.47 11.91
CA ARG A 98 16.01 -4.01 12.93
C ARG A 98 14.62 -3.38 12.88
N GLN A 99 14.53 -2.05 12.74
CA GLN A 99 13.25 -1.36 12.61
C GLN A 99 12.47 -1.82 11.39
N ILE A 100 13.15 -2.05 10.26
CA ILE A 100 12.55 -2.56 9.03
C ILE A 100 11.97 -3.96 9.25
N VAL A 101 12.76 -4.88 9.80
CA VAL A 101 12.32 -6.25 10.11
C VAL A 101 11.12 -6.23 11.07
N ASN A 102 11.21 -5.47 12.17
CA ASN A 102 10.13 -5.35 13.14
C ASN A 102 8.85 -4.77 12.51
N TRP A 103 8.97 -3.78 11.63
CA TRP A 103 7.84 -3.20 10.93
C TRP A 103 7.18 -4.21 9.97
N MET A 104 7.98 -4.98 9.22
CA MET A 104 7.45 -5.99 8.30
C MET A 104 6.69 -7.11 9.00
N HIS A 105 7.16 -7.51 10.19
CA HIS A 105 6.52 -8.56 10.99
C HIS A 105 5.48 -8.03 11.99
N ALA A 106 5.19 -6.72 11.98
CA ALA A 106 4.16 -6.17 12.84
C ALA A 106 2.78 -6.74 12.42
N PRO A 107 1.95 -7.25 13.36
CA PRO A 107 0.70 -7.95 13.02
C PRO A 107 -0.23 -7.12 12.12
N GLN A 108 -0.34 -5.82 12.36
CA GLN A 108 -1.16 -4.92 11.54
C GLN A 108 -0.64 -4.75 10.11
N ILE A 109 0.68 -4.82 9.91
CA ILE A 109 1.29 -4.73 8.58
C ILE A 109 1.08 -6.05 7.83
N ASP A 110 1.23 -7.19 8.50
CA ASP A 110 0.95 -8.51 7.92
C ASP A 110 -0.51 -8.65 7.47
N VAL A 111 -1.47 -8.23 8.31
CA VAL A 111 -2.90 -8.20 7.95
C VAL A 111 -3.14 -7.32 6.73
N LEU A 112 -2.59 -6.09 6.69
CA LEU A 112 -2.77 -5.20 5.54
C LEU A 112 -2.10 -5.73 4.27
N ALA A 113 -0.92 -6.33 4.36
CA ALA A 113 -0.23 -6.91 3.21
C ALA A 113 -1.02 -8.08 2.61
N LYS A 114 -1.52 -8.98 3.46
CA LYS A 114 -2.41 -10.09 3.04
C LYS A 114 -3.71 -9.58 2.43
N TRP A 115 -4.29 -8.53 3.01
CA TRP A 115 -5.50 -7.91 2.47
C TRP A 115 -5.24 -7.30 1.08
N LEU A 116 -4.13 -6.57 0.89
CA LEU A 116 -3.73 -6.02 -0.40
C LEU A 116 -3.45 -7.12 -1.45
N ALA A 117 -2.85 -8.24 -1.02
CA ALA A 117 -2.66 -9.42 -1.88
C ALA A 117 -4.01 -10.00 -2.34
N ALA A 118 -4.98 -10.12 -1.43
CA ALA A 118 -6.35 -10.56 -1.75
C ALA A 118 -7.09 -9.57 -2.68
N GLN A 119 -6.70 -8.29 -2.69
CA GLN A 119 -7.18 -7.31 -3.67
C GLN A 119 -6.39 -7.32 -4.99
N HIS A 120 -5.53 -8.31 -5.22
CA HIS A 120 -4.69 -8.44 -6.43
C HIS A 120 -3.78 -7.23 -6.69
N ILE A 121 -3.30 -6.57 -5.64
CA ILE A 121 -2.31 -5.49 -5.80
C ILE A 121 -0.95 -6.11 -6.09
N ASN A 122 -0.36 -5.69 -7.21
CA ASN A 122 0.91 -6.23 -7.67
C ASN A 122 2.03 -6.04 -6.61
N GLY A 123 2.84 -7.08 -6.45
CA GLY A 123 3.94 -7.13 -5.47
C GLY A 123 3.55 -7.66 -4.09
N PHE A 124 2.27 -7.74 -3.72
CA PHE A 124 1.84 -8.36 -2.45
C PHE A 124 1.44 -9.83 -2.57
N GLY A 125 1.04 -10.27 -3.78
CA GLY A 125 0.77 -11.69 -4.06
C GLY A 125 2.04 -12.55 -4.08
N SER A 126 1.84 -13.87 -3.96
CA SER A 126 2.87 -14.91 -4.14
C SER A 126 3.25 -15.10 -5.59
#